data_AF-A0A6I8URW9-F1
#
_entry.id   AF-A0A6I8URW9-F1
#
_cell.length_a   1.000
_cell.length_b   1.000
_cell.length_c   1.000
_cell.angle_alpha   90.00
_cell.angle_beta   90.00
_cell.angle_gamma   90.00
#
_symmetry.space_group_name_H-M   'P 1'
#
loop_
_entity.id
_entity.type
_entity.pdbx_description
1 polymer ?
#
loop_
_entity_poly.entity_id
_entity_poly.type
_entity_poly.pdbx_seq_one_letter_code
_entity_poly.pdbx_strand_id
1 'polypeptide(L)'
;MMDTLDYITLSNPVSKAVIYSGSAIFRALGLRPKQLVPKETQTVRPVMTQYMSPGADSLHNLAGRYYHFVRLAGLGGASAIFMGAYCKYVLKEIKNEKEQLDSQAFADVANRIHFLHSFALMAMPLAHYPIITGSLMTTGTLLFSGCMYYRALTGEKRFQPFATVGGFCLIAAWLTLIF
;
A
#
# COMPACT_ATOMS: atom_id res chain seq x y z
N MET A 1 19.11 -40.77 17.57
CA MET A 1 19.46 -39.45 18.16
C MET A 1 20.33 -38.61 17.22
N MET A 2 21.18 -39.22 16.36
CA MET A 2 21.95 -38.49 15.34
C MET A 2 21.08 -37.92 14.20
N ASP A 3 20.03 -38.63 13.76
CA ASP A 3 19.23 -38.21 12.60
C ASP A 3 18.33 -36.98 12.86
N THR A 4 17.90 -36.80 14.12
CA THR A 4 17.10 -35.64 14.52
C THR A 4 17.93 -34.36 14.58
N LEU A 5 19.22 -34.47 14.94
CA LEU A 5 20.17 -33.36 14.91
C LEU A 5 20.54 -32.97 13.47
N ASP A 6 20.68 -33.96 12.58
CA ASP A 6 20.97 -33.72 11.16
C ASP A 6 19.77 -33.03 10.46
N TYR A 7 18.55 -33.43 10.81
CA TYR A 7 17.34 -32.80 10.29
C TYR A 7 17.14 -31.35 10.78
N ILE A 8 17.43 -31.06 12.05
CA ILE A 8 17.31 -29.70 12.62
C ILE A 8 18.40 -28.76 12.05
N THR A 9 19.59 -29.27 11.75
CA THR A 9 20.69 -28.47 11.23
C THR A 9 20.62 -28.20 9.72
N LEU A 10 20.04 -29.11 8.92
CA LEU A 10 20.03 -29.00 7.44
C LEU A 10 18.72 -28.50 6.82
N SER A 11 17.58 -28.57 7.53
CA SER A 11 16.27 -28.20 6.96
C SER A 11 15.82 -26.75 7.24
N ASN A 12 16.43 -26.07 8.22
CA ASN A 12 16.03 -24.72 8.62
C ASN A 12 16.84 -23.63 7.87
N PRO A 13 16.20 -22.65 7.19
CA PRO A 13 16.90 -21.57 6.50
C PRO A 13 17.76 -20.71 7.42
N VAL A 14 17.40 -20.59 8.71
CA VAL A 14 18.17 -19.87 9.72
C VAL A 14 19.47 -20.62 10.07
N SER A 15 19.42 -21.95 10.13
CA SER A 15 20.62 -22.79 10.36
C SER A 15 21.61 -22.67 9.20
N LYS A 16 21.11 -22.68 7.96
CA LYS A 16 21.94 -22.46 6.76
C LYS A 16 22.61 -21.09 6.77
N ALA A 17 21.92 -20.03 7.18
CA ALA A 17 22.47 -18.68 7.29
C ALA A 17 23.55 -18.56 8.39
N VAL A 18 23.33 -19.20 9.54
CA VAL A 18 24.32 -19.24 10.64
C VAL A 18 25.56 -20.05 10.25
N ILE A 19 25.39 -21.19 9.57
CA ILE A 19 26.51 -22.02 9.08
C ILE A 19 27.31 -21.27 8.00
N TYR A 20 26.64 -20.56 7.08
CA TYR A 20 27.31 -19.70 6.09
C TYR A 20 28.09 -18.58 6.77
N SER A 21 27.48 -17.91 7.76
CA SER A 21 28.10 -16.81 8.52
C SER A 21 29.30 -17.30 9.33
N GLY A 22 29.21 -18.46 9.97
CA GLY A 22 30.31 -19.09 10.70
C GLY A 22 31.47 -19.52 9.79
N SER A 23 31.16 -20.10 8.62
CA SER A 23 32.17 -20.52 7.64
C SER A 23 32.94 -19.35 7.00
N ALA A 24 32.30 -18.17 6.90
CA ALA A 24 32.93 -16.94 6.45
C ALA A 24 33.90 -16.35 7.50
N ILE A 25 33.53 -16.42 8.79
CA ILE A 25 34.40 -15.99 9.91
C ILE A 25 35.59 -16.94 10.07
N PHE A 26 35.39 -18.26 9.90
CA PHE A 26 36.48 -19.23 9.91
C PHE A 26 37.46 -19.06 8.74
N ARG A 27 36.99 -18.64 7.57
CA ARG A 27 37.84 -18.24 6.44
C ARG A 27 38.60 -16.95 6.71
N ALA A 28 38.01 -15.99 7.43
CA ALA A 28 38.67 -14.75 7.83
C ALA A 28 39.77 -14.99 8.90
N LEU A 29 39.65 -16.03 9.71
CA LEU A 29 40.67 -16.48 10.68
C LEU A 29 41.75 -17.41 10.08
N GLY A 30 41.74 -17.66 8.76
CA GLY A 30 42.84 -18.35 8.07
C GLY A 30 42.94 -19.87 8.28
N LEU A 31 41.98 -20.50 8.98
CA LEU A 31 41.94 -21.94 9.17
C LEU A 31 41.16 -22.59 8.01
N ARG A 32 41.81 -23.50 7.26
CA ARG A 32 41.19 -24.24 6.15
C ARG A 32 40.59 -25.57 6.65
N PRO A 33 39.27 -25.69 6.88
CA PRO A 33 38.66 -27.00 7.05
C PRO A 33 38.66 -27.77 5.73
N LYS A 34 38.97 -29.07 5.81
CA LYS A 34 39.03 -30.00 4.69
C LYS A 34 37.67 -30.02 3.98
N GLN A 35 37.70 -29.74 2.69
CA GLN A 35 36.54 -29.65 1.80
C GLN A 35 35.83 -31.01 1.76
N LEU A 36 34.69 -31.13 2.44
CA LEU A 36 33.77 -32.24 2.23
C LEU A 36 33.02 -31.96 0.93
N VAL A 37 33.57 -32.51 -0.16
CA VAL A 37 32.97 -32.53 -1.50
C VAL A 37 31.58 -33.16 -1.39
N PRO A 38 30.48 -32.47 -1.71
CA PRO A 38 29.20 -33.13 -1.90
C PRO A 38 29.36 -34.08 -3.08
N LYS A 39 29.32 -35.38 -2.78
CA LYS A 39 29.21 -36.47 -3.76
C LYS A 39 28.06 -36.14 -4.71
N GLU A 40 28.34 -36.23 -6.00
CA GLU A 40 27.40 -36.13 -7.10
C GLU A 40 26.29 -37.18 -6.93
N THR A 41 25.29 -36.84 -6.12
CA THR A 41 24.04 -37.58 -6.03
C THR A 41 23.11 -36.87 -6.99
N GLN A 42 22.85 -37.55 -8.10
CA GLN A 42 21.75 -37.37 -9.04
C GLN A 42 20.88 -36.15 -8.80
N THR A 43 20.76 -35.33 -9.85
CA THR A 43 19.78 -34.27 -10.04
C THR A 43 18.35 -34.68 -9.64
N VAL A 44 18.08 -34.77 -8.35
CA VAL A 44 16.75 -34.52 -7.83
C VAL A 44 16.69 -33.02 -7.86
N ARG A 45 16.26 -32.47 -9.03
CA ARG A 45 15.60 -31.17 -9.05
C ARG A 45 14.78 -31.15 -7.77
N PRO A 46 14.92 -30.15 -6.88
CA PRO A 46 13.90 -30.04 -5.87
C PRO A 46 12.62 -30.04 -6.67
N VAL A 47 11.83 -31.10 -6.53
CA VAL A 47 10.40 -30.98 -6.70
C VAL A 47 10.11 -29.96 -5.60
N MET A 48 10.28 -28.68 -5.95
CA MET A 48 9.30 -27.70 -5.57
C MET A 48 8.04 -28.44 -5.95
N THR A 49 7.44 -29.07 -4.95
CA THR A 49 6.02 -29.24 -4.89
C THR A 49 5.56 -27.80 -4.96
N GLN A 50 5.55 -27.29 -6.18
CA GLN A 50 4.83 -26.16 -6.64
C GLN A 50 3.44 -26.64 -6.29
N TYR A 51 3.02 -26.31 -5.07
CA TYR A 51 1.63 -26.12 -4.77
C TYR A 51 1.23 -24.99 -5.73
N MET A 52 1.09 -25.33 -7.02
CA MET A 52 0.08 -24.80 -7.91
C MET A 52 -1.20 -25.02 -7.12
N SER A 53 -1.48 -24.10 -6.20
CA SER A 53 -2.84 -23.83 -5.80
C SER A 53 -3.51 -23.38 -7.09
N PRO A 54 -4.30 -24.25 -7.74
CA PRO A 54 -4.98 -23.88 -8.96
C PRO A 54 -6.12 -22.97 -8.52
N GLY A 55 -5.87 -21.67 -8.43
CA GLY A 55 -6.92 -20.69 -8.11
C GLY A 55 -6.52 -19.51 -7.22
N ALA A 56 -5.33 -19.51 -6.61
CA ALA A 56 -4.88 -18.38 -5.79
C ALA A 56 -3.60 -17.77 -6.36
N ASP A 57 -3.73 -16.86 -7.33
CA ASP A 57 -2.71 -15.84 -7.54
C ASP A 57 -2.41 -15.22 -6.16
N SER A 58 -1.18 -15.39 -5.65
CA SER A 58 -0.84 -14.87 -4.32
C SER A 58 -1.17 -13.37 -4.26
N LEU A 59 -1.72 -12.88 -3.13
CA LEU A 59 -2.06 -11.46 -2.97
C LEU A 59 -0.87 -10.54 -3.31
N HIS A 60 0.35 -11.01 -3.06
CA HIS A 60 1.57 -10.31 -3.42
C HIS A 60 1.78 -10.21 -4.94
N ASN A 61 1.43 -11.25 -5.71
CA ASN A 61 1.50 -11.22 -7.18
C ASN A 61 0.40 -10.33 -7.80
N LEU A 62 -0.79 -10.29 -7.20
CA LEU A 62 -1.87 -9.39 -7.62
C LEU A 62 -1.54 -7.93 -7.28
N ALA A 63 -1.03 -7.67 -6.07
CA ALA A 63 -0.54 -6.36 -5.66
C ALA A 63 0.64 -5.89 -6.51
N GLY A 64 1.53 -6.80 -6.94
CA GLY A 64 2.64 -6.49 -7.85
C GLY A 64 2.19 -6.03 -9.24
N ARG A 65 1.05 -6.54 -9.74
CA ARG A 65 0.49 -6.17 -11.06
C ARG A 65 -0.08 -4.76 -11.08
N TYR A 66 -0.63 -4.31 -9.95
CA TYR A 66 -1.30 -3.01 -9.79
C TYR A 66 -0.60 -2.11 -8.76
N TYR A 67 0.72 -2.26 -8.64
CA TYR A 67 1.54 -1.54 -7.66
C TYR A 67 1.43 -0.01 -7.75
N HIS A 68 1.14 0.52 -8.95
CA HIS A 68 0.92 1.96 -9.16
C HIS A 68 -0.23 2.51 -8.32
N PHE A 69 -1.34 1.77 -8.17
CA PHE A 69 -2.47 2.21 -7.36
C PHE A 69 -2.15 2.24 -5.87
N VAL A 70 -1.35 1.29 -5.39
CA VAL A 70 -0.87 1.28 -3.98
C VAL A 70 0.06 2.46 -3.71
N ARG A 71 0.90 2.86 -4.67
CA ARG A 71 1.71 4.09 -4.55
C ARG A 71 0.85 5.35 -4.52
N LEU A 72 -0.17 5.42 -5.39
CA LEU A 72 -1.12 6.54 -5.40
C LEU A 72 -1.90 6.61 -4.08
N ALA A 73 -2.31 5.48 -3.51
CA ALA A 73 -2.92 5.39 -2.20
C ALA A 73 -2.01 5.94 -1.09
N GLY A 74 -0.73 5.56 -1.12
CA GLY A 74 0.28 6.08 -0.17
C GLY A 74 0.47 7.59 -0.29
N LEU A 75 0.58 8.11 -1.52
CA LEU A 75 0.67 9.55 -1.79
C LEU A 75 -0.60 10.30 -1.35
N GLY A 76 -1.77 9.75 -1.65
CA GLY A 76 -3.08 10.28 -1.23
C GLY A 76 -3.17 10.36 0.29
N GLY A 77 -2.86 9.27 0.99
CA GLY A 77 -2.87 9.22 2.45
C GLY A 77 -1.91 10.23 3.08
N ALA A 78 -0.67 10.33 2.58
CA ALA A 78 0.29 11.32 3.07
C ALA A 78 -0.20 12.75 2.84
N SER A 79 -0.76 13.04 1.66
CA SER A 79 -1.30 14.37 1.33
C SER A 79 -2.54 14.73 2.16
N ALA A 80 -3.39 13.75 2.49
CA ALA A 80 -4.55 13.94 3.35
C ALA A 80 -4.12 14.31 4.79
N ILE A 81 -3.13 13.60 5.35
CA ILE A 81 -2.58 13.92 6.68
C ILE A 81 -2.00 15.34 6.69
N PHE A 82 -1.17 15.68 5.69
CA PHE A 82 -0.60 17.01 5.55
C PHE A 82 -1.68 18.10 5.46
N MET A 83 -2.66 17.92 4.56
CA MET A 83 -3.69 18.92 4.33
C MET A 83 -4.65 19.05 5.52
N GLY A 84 -4.94 17.95 6.23
CA GLY A 84 -5.72 17.98 7.46
C GLY A 84 -5.02 18.77 8.58
N ALA A 85 -3.70 18.59 8.75
CA ALA A 85 -2.92 19.38 9.70
C ALA A 85 -2.84 20.86 9.28
N TYR A 86 -2.63 21.12 7.99
CA TYR A 86 -2.55 22.47 7.43
C TYR A 86 -3.87 23.25 7.60
N CYS A 87 -5.01 22.65 7.25
CA CYS A 87 -6.32 23.28 7.40
C CYS A 87 -6.60 23.64 8.86
N LYS A 88 -6.29 22.75 9.82
CA LYS A 88 -6.47 23.06 11.25
C LYS A 88 -5.64 24.24 11.73
N TYR A 89 -4.42 24.39 11.20
CA TYR A 89 -3.55 25.51 11.53
C TYR A 89 -4.08 26.82 10.93
N VAL A 90 -4.32 26.86 9.62
CA VAL A 90 -4.75 28.08 8.91
C VAL A 90 -6.14 28.54 9.37
N LEU A 91 -7.10 27.63 9.52
CA LEU A 91 -8.45 28.00 9.90
C LEU A 91 -8.53 28.53 11.34
N LYS A 92 -7.51 28.28 12.19
CA LYS A 92 -7.44 28.85 13.55
C LYS A 92 -7.27 30.37 13.54
N GLU A 93 -6.72 30.94 12.47
CA GLU A 93 -6.45 32.38 12.35
C GLU A 93 -7.68 33.20 11.94
N ILE A 94 -8.79 32.53 11.56
CA ILE A 94 -10.05 33.19 11.20
C ILE A 94 -10.69 33.79 12.45
N LYS A 95 -10.88 35.12 12.44
CA LYS A 95 -11.44 35.88 13.59
C LYS A 95 -12.94 35.71 13.78
N ASN A 96 -13.66 35.37 12.73
CA ASN A 96 -15.12 35.16 12.76
C ASN A 96 -15.42 33.71 13.15
N GLU A 97 -15.96 33.50 14.35
CA GLU A 97 -16.27 32.15 14.86
C GLU A 97 -17.21 31.36 13.94
N LYS A 98 -18.28 31.98 13.43
CA LYS A 98 -19.22 31.32 12.50
C LYS A 98 -18.56 30.87 11.20
N GLU A 99 -17.71 31.72 10.63
CA GLU A 99 -17.02 31.45 9.36
C GLU A 99 -15.91 30.40 9.55
N GLN A 100 -15.24 30.44 10.69
CA GLN A 100 -14.28 29.44 11.10
C GLN A 100 -14.92 28.05 11.22
N LEU A 101 -16.06 27.95 11.90
CA LEU A 101 -16.78 26.67 12.08
C LEU A 101 -17.26 26.09 10.74
N ASP A 102 -17.80 26.92 9.85
CA ASP A 102 -18.27 26.49 8.53
C ASP A 102 -17.09 26.00 7.65
N SER A 103 -15.99 26.76 7.65
CA SER A 103 -14.76 26.39 6.93
C SER A 103 -14.14 25.11 7.46
N GLN A 104 -14.13 24.92 8.80
CA GLN A 104 -13.62 23.70 9.43
C GLN A 104 -14.47 22.48 9.07
N ALA A 105 -15.80 22.64 9.02
CA ALA A 105 -16.69 21.57 8.60
C ALA A 105 -16.39 21.10 7.16
N PHE A 106 -16.11 22.02 6.22
CA PHE A 106 -15.74 21.63 4.86
C PHE A 106 -14.36 20.98 4.78
N ALA A 107 -13.36 21.50 5.50
CA ALA A 107 -12.04 20.89 5.57
C ALA A 107 -12.10 19.46 6.14
N ASP A 108 -12.89 19.24 7.20
CA ASP A 108 -13.04 17.94 7.83
C ASP A 108 -13.73 16.93 6.89
N VAL A 109 -14.79 17.35 6.18
CA VAL A 109 -15.44 16.50 5.17
C VAL A 109 -14.48 16.19 4.02
N ALA A 110 -13.76 17.19 3.51
CA ALA A 110 -12.77 17.01 2.44
C ALA A 110 -11.71 15.99 2.83
N ASN A 111 -11.19 16.10 4.06
CA ASN A 111 -10.13 15.24 4.57
C ASN A 111 -10.61 13.81 4.81
N ARG A 112 -11.80 13.63 5.41
CA ARG A 112 -12.40 12.30 5.59
C ARG A 112 -12.57 11.58 4.26
N ILE A 113 -13.10 12.28 3.26
CA ILE A 113 -13.30 11.71 1.92
C ILE A 113 -11.97 11.43 1.22
N HIS A 114 -10.96 12.30 1.36
CA HIS A 114 -9.64 12.09 0.78
C HIS A 114 -8.95 10.85 1.37
N PHE A 115 -8.99 10.72 2.70
CA PHE A 115 -8.36 9.64 3.42
C PHE A 115 -9.07 8.30 3.19
N LEU A 116 -10.40 8.28 3.21
CA LEU A 116 -11.20 7.10 2.92
C LEU A 116 -10.90 6.52 1.53
N HIS A 117 -10.87 7.39 0.51
CA HIS A 117 -10.61 6.92 -0.85
C HIS A 117 -9.14 6.58 -1.11
N SER A 118 -8.21 7.13 -0.31
CA SER A 118 -6.82 6.66 -0.30
C SER A 118 -6.74 5.20 0.19
N PHE A 119 -7.49 4.84 1.24
CA PHE A 119 -7.60 3.44 1.67
C PHE A 119 -8.29 2.56 0.64
N ALA A 120 -9.37 3.05 0.01
CA ALA A 120 -10.01 2.32 -1.09
C ALA A 120 -9.03 2.05 -2.23
N LEU A 121 -8.20 3.04 -2.60
CA LEU A 121 -7.16 2.90 -3.62
C LEU A 121 -6.12 1.82 -3.26
N MET A 122 -5.80 1.65 -1.99
CA MET A 122 -4.90 0.60 -1.51
C MET A 122 -5.48 -0.80 -1.74
N ALA A 123 -6.82 -0.95 -1.65
CA ALA A 123 -7.53 -2.19 -1.91
C ALA A 123 -7.83 -2.44 -3.40
N MET A 124 -7.48 -1.51 -4.30
CA MET A 124 -7.75 -1.64 -5.74
C MET A 124 -7.23 -2.90 -6.42
N PRO A 125 -6.07 -3.47 -6.06
CA PRO A 125 -5.62 -4.71 -6.69
C PRO A 125 -6.63 -5.86 -6.58
N LEU A 126 -7.56 -5.82 -5.61
CA LEU A 126 -8.60 -6.84 -5.41
C LEU A 126 -9.85 -6.62 -6.30
N ALA A 127 -9.98 -5.47 -6.97
CA ALA A 127 -11.12 -5.17 -7.81
C ALA A 127 -11.09 -5.95 -9.14
N HIS A 128 -12.26 -6.22 -9.72
CA HIS A 128 -12.38 -6.87 -11.03
C HIS A 128 -11.83 -5.97 -12.17
N TYR A 129 -12.16 -4.67 -12.11
CA TYR A 129 -11.71 -3.64 -13.08
C TYR A 129 -10.88 -2.54 -12.41
N PRO A 130 -9.65 -2.83 -11.94
CA PRO A 130 -8.85 -1.93 -11.11
C PRO A 130 -8.45 -0.63 -11.82
N ILE A 131 -8.28 -0.66 -13.14
CA ILE A 131 -7.90 0.53 -13.92
C ILE A 131 -9.06 1.53 -13.99
N ILE A 132 -10.26 1.06 -14.30
CA ILE A 132 -11.45 1.92 -14.42
C ILE A 132 -11.82 2.45 -13.04
N THR A 133 -11.99 1.56 -12.06
CA THR A 133 -12.33 1.93 -10.69
C THR A 133 -11.28 2.85 -10.09
N GLY A 134 -9.99 2.52 -10.21
CA GLY A 134 -8.91 3.32 -9.63
C GLY A 134 -8.76 4.71 -10.27
N SER A 135 -8.99 4.83 -11.57
CA SER A 135 -8.94 6.13 -12.27
C SER A 135 -10.11 7.04 -11.90
N LEU A 136 -11.34 6.51 -11.86
CA LEU A 136 -12.51 7.24 -11.36
C LEU A 136 -12.32 7.62 -9.90
N MET A 137 -11.83 6.70 -9.07
CA MET A 137 -11.60 6.94 -7.65
C MET A 137 -10.59 8.05 -7.41
N THR A 138 -9.46 8.01 -8.11
CA THR A 138 -8.40 9.03 -7.99
C THR A 138 -8.90 10.39 -8.47
N THR A 139 -9.52 10.44 -9.66
CA THR A 139 -10.02 11.69 -10.25
C THR A 139 -11.14 12.30 -9.42
N GLY A 140 -12.10 11.48 -8.98
CA GLY A 140 -13.20 11.90 -8.13
C GLY A 140 -12.73 12.41 -6.77
N THR A 141 -11.71 11.77 -6.17
CA THR A 141 -11.14 12.21 -4.90
C THR A 141 -10.45 13.55 -5.03
N LEU A 142 -9.62 13.73 -6.07
CA LEU A 142 -8.92 14.98 -6.31
C LEU A 142 -9.89 16.13 -6.60
N LEU A 143 -10.91 15.90 -7.43
CA LEU A 143 -11.93 16.91 -7.73
C LEU A 143 -12.77 17.25 -6.51
N PHE A 144 -13.32 16.26 -5.81
CA PHE A 144 -14.19 16.48 -4.66
C PHE A 144 -13.42 17.11 -3.50
N SER A 145 -12.37 16.43 -3.00
CA SER A 145 -11.62 16.90 -1.84
C SER A 145 -10.83 18.16 -2.16
N GLY A 146 -10.24 18.28 -3.36
CA GLY A 146 -9.52 19.49 -3.77
C GLY A 146 -10.42 20.73 -3.82
N CYS A 147 -11.62 20.63 -4.41
CA CYS A 147 -12.57 21.75 -4.44
C CYS A 147 -13.08 22.11 -3.05
N MET A 148 -13.28 21.11 -2.18
CA MET A 148 -13.71 21.34 -0.80
C MET A 148 -12.61 21.97 0.07
N TYR A 149 -11.35 21.56 -0.11
CA TYR A 149 -10.22 22.24 0.54
C TYR A 149 -10.06 23.68 0.08
N TYR A 150 -10.20 23.94 -1.22
CA TYR A 150 -10.17 25.29 -1.76
C TYR A 150 -11.24 26.16 -1.11
N ARG A 151 -12.48 25.67 -1.05
CA ARG A 151 -13.59 26.37 -0.40
C ARG A 151 -13.35 26.58 1.10
N ALA A 152 -12.76 25.61 1.80
CA ALA A 152 -12.45 25.75 3.21
C ALA A 152 -11.36 26.80 3.50
N LEU A 153 -10.43 27.02 2.56
CA LEU A 153 -9.33 27.99 2.72
C LEU A 153 -9.69 29.38 2.21
N THR A 154 -10.45 29.47 1.11
CA THR A 154 -10.77 30.75 0.44
C THR A 154 -12.16 31.27 0.79
N GLY A 155 -13.08 30.42 1.27
CA GLY A 155 -14.49 30.78 1.51
C GLY A 155 -15.32 30.96 0.23
N GLU A 156 -14.70 30.96 -0.94
CA GLU A 156 -15.38 31.13 -2.22
C GLU A 156 -16.09 29.85 -2.71
N LYS A 157 -17.30 30.02 -3.26
CA LYS A 157 -18.15 28.93 -3.77
C LYS A 157 -17.95 28.61 -5.26
N ARG A 158 -16.95 29.24 -5.91
CA ARG A 158 -16.78 29.18 -7.37
C ARG A 158 -16.57 27.76 -7.91
N PHE A 159 -15.91 26.89 -7.14
CA PHE A 159 -15.61 25.52 -7.54
C PHE A 159 -16.62 24.47 -7.04
N GLN A 160 -17.73 24.90 -6.46
CA GLN A 160 -18.78 23.99 -5.99
C GLN A 160 -19.35 23.04 -7.06
N PRO A 161 -19.59 23.42 -8.33
CA PRO A 161 -20.08 22.48 -9.34
C PRO A 161 -19.04 21.40 -9.71
N PHE A 162 -17.74 21.68 -9.58
CA PHE A 162 -16.71 20.66 -9.80
C PHE A 162 -16.68 19.64 -8.67
N ALA A 163 -16.99 20.07 -7.43
CA ALA A 163 -17.13 19.16 -6.31
C ALA A 163 -18.29 18.17 -6.53
N THR A 164 -19.43 18.60 -7.07
CA THR A 164 -20.56 17.69 -7.35
C THR A 164 -20.22 16.68 -8.43
N VAL A 165 -19.53 17.11 -9.51
CA VAL A 165 -19.01 16.20 -10.54
C VAL A 165 -18.02 15.18 -9.96
N GLY A 166 -17.13 15.62 -9.07
CA GLY A 166 -16.23 14.73 -8.33
C GLY A 166 -16.99 13.70 -7.48
N GLY A 167 -18.07 14.13 -6.81
CA GLY A 167 -18.96 13.25 -6.05
C GLY A 167 -19.63 12.18 -6.91
N PHE A 168 -20.18 12.54 -8.08
CA PHE A 168 -20.75 11.57 -9.02
C PHE A 168 -19.70 10.59 -9.55
N CYS A 169 -18.48 11.06 -9.80
CA CYS A 169 -17.35 10.22 -10.20
C CYS A 169 -17.01 9.18 -9.11
N LEU A 170 -17.01 9.59 -7.83
CA LEU A 170 -16.81 8.68 -6.70
C LEU A 170 -17.93 7.66 -6.58
N ILE A 171 -19.20 8.08 -6.71
CA ILE A 171 -20.35 7.16 -6.70
C ILE A 171 -20.19 6.12 -7.81
N ALA A 172 -19.87 6.55 -9.03
CA ALA A 172 -19.62 5.65 -10.15
C ALA A 172 -18.46 4.68 -9.86
N ALA A 173 -17.36 5.14 -9.26
CA ALA A 173 -16.23 4.29 -8.86
C ALA A 173 -16.66 3.19 -7.86
N TRP A 174 -17.52 3.50 -6.90
CA TRP A 174 -18.03 2.49 -5.97
C TRP A 174 -18.98 1.50 -6.66
N LEU A 175 -19.76 1.96 -7.65
CA LEU A 175 -20.62 1.08 -8.43
C LEU A 175 -19.82 0.15 -9.34
N THR A 176 -18.68 0.58 -9.89
CA THR A 176 -17.83 -0.31 -10.70
C THR A 176 -17.18 -1.43 -9.92
N LEU A 177 -17.23 -1.41 -8.58
CA LEU A 177 -16.78 -2.53 -7.74
C LEU A 177 -17.80 -3.69 -7.68
N ILE A 178 -19.06 -3.45 -8.06
CA ILE A 178 -20.13 -4.46 -8.02
C ILE A 178 -19.99 -5.48 -9.16
N PHE A 179 -19.38 -5.05 -10.27
CA PHE A 179 -19.26 -5.80 -11.52
C PHE A 179 -17.83 -6.28 -11.73
#